data_AF-A0A969UHR1-F1
#
_entry.id   AF-A0A969UHR1-F1
#
_cell.length_a   1.000
_cell.length_b   1.000
_cell.length_c   1.000
_cell.angle_alpha   90.00
_cell.angle_beta   90.00
_cell.angle_gamma   90.00
#
_symmetry.space_group_name_H-M   'P 1'
#
loop_
_entity.id
_entity.type
_entity.pdbx_description
1 polymer ?
#
loop_
_entity_poly.entity_id
_entity_poly.type
_entity_poly.pdbx_seq_one_letter_code
_entity_poly.pdbx_strand_id
1 'polypeptide(L)'
;MAPKLLSWLEAGLVSGKLVSGQAILRAPLKPKQFPFAAQQGVLAAQFELADSTIKFAPDWPAAVIAGQFAMRNGSLRGHTLRGQIADNQITAAAFELMISKRLSSSSS
;
A
#
# COMPACT_ATOMS: atom_id res chain seq x y z
N MET A 1 -6.32 11.96 9.07
CA MET A 1 -6.95 11.28 7.91
C MET A 1 -5.86 11.10 6.87
N ALA A 2 -5.55 9.86 6.51
CA ALA A 2 -4.59 9.49 5.47
C ALA A 2 -5.39 8.91 4.28
N PRO A 3 -6.13 9.75 3.53
CA PRO A 3 -7.30 9.27 2.81
C PRO A 3 -6.90 8.47 1.57
N LYS A 4 -5.87 8.90 0.85
CA LYS A 4 -5.58 8.38 -0.49
C LYS A 4 -5.11 6.93 -0.51
N LEU A 5 -4.21 6.54 0.40
CA LEU A 5 -3.75 5.14 0.41
C LEU A 5 -4.82 4.21 0.95
N LEU A 6 -5.57 4.62 1.98
CA LEU A 6 -6.64 3.78 2.51
C LEU A 6 -7.75 3.61 1.46
N SER A 7 -8.17 4.69 0.81
CA SER A 7 -9.15 4.61 -0.29
C SER A 7 -8.63 3.81 -1.49
N TRP A 8 -7.33 3.89 -1.80
CA TRP A 8 -6.74 3.02 -2.82
C TRP A 8 -6.69 1.56 -2.39
N LEU A 9 -6.37 1.26 -1.12
CA LEU A 9 -6.38 -0.12 -0.61
C LEU A 9 -7.79 -0.71 -0.67
N GLU A 10 -8.80 0.05 -0.26
CA GLU A 10 -10.21 -0.36 -0.27
C GLU A 10 -10.73 -0.63 -1.69
N ALA A 11 -10.34 0.17 -2.68
CA ALA A 11 -10.81 0.01 -4.06
C ALA A 11 -9.89 -0.87 -4.93
N GLY A 12 -8.61 -0.90 -4.60
CA GLY A 12 -7.55 -1.49 -5.41
C GLY A 12 -7.24 -2.93 -5.03
N LEU A 13 -7.40 -3.33 -3.77
CA LEU A 13 -7.29 -4.73 -3.36
C LEU A 13 -8.66 -5.41 -3.49
N VAL A 14 -8.87 -6.10 -4.61
CA VAL A 14 -10.15 -6.73 -4.93
C VAL A 14 -10.32 -8.06 -4.19
N SER A 15 -9.24 -8.86 -4.11
CA SER A 15 -9.20 -10.14 -3.41
C SER A 15 -7.77 -10.57 -3.14
N GLY A 16 -7.56 -11.56 -2.27
CA GLY A 16 -6.25 -12.15 -2.03
C GLY A 16 -6.17 -12.99 -0.76
N LYS A 17 -5.08 -13.75 -0.63
CA LYS A 17 -4.79 -14.56 0.55
C LYS A 17 -3.58 -14.01 1.28
N LEU A 18 -3.76 -13.65 2.55
CA LEU A 18 -2.65 -13.36 3.45
C LEU A 18 -1.96 -14.67 3.82
N VAL A 19 -0.72 -14.85 3.39
CA VAL A 19 0.09 -16.05 3.67
C VAL A 19 0.78 -15.91 5.02
N SER A 20 1.38 -14.75 5.25
CA SER A 20 2.08 -14.41 6.49
C SER A 20 2.02 -12.90 6.71
N GLY A 21 2.07 -12.46 7.96
CA GLY A 21 2.06 -11.03 8.25
C GLY A 21 2.40 -10.69 9.69
N GLN A 22 3.06 -9.54 9.87
CA GLN A 22 3.34 -8.95 11.18
C GLN A 22 3.18 -7.43 11.10
N ALA A 23 2.71 -6.83 12.19
CA ALA A 23 2.53 -5.38 12.29
C ALA A 23 3.00 -4.85 13.65
N ILE A 24 3.59 -3.66 13.64
CA ILE A 24 4.03 -2.91 14.81
C ILE A 24 3.41 -1.53 14.74
N LEU A 25 2.72 -1.15 15.83
CA LEU A 25 2.23 0.20 16.05
C LEU A 25 2.81 0.73 17.36
N ARG A 26 3.58 1.82 17.27
CA ARG A 26 4.12 2.55 18.43
C ARG A 26 3.88 4.03 18.23
N ALA A 27 2.94 4.61 18.96
CA ALA A 27 2.66 6.04 18.87
C ALA A 27 2.06 6.58 20.17
N PRO A 28 2.24 7.88 20.49
CA PRO A 28 1.31 8.56 21.37
C PRO A 28 -0.08 8.49 20.71
N LEU A 29 -1.12 8.11 21.46
CA LEU A 29 -2.50 7.91 20.99
C LEU A 29 -3.18 9.23 20.59
N LYS A 30 -2.56 10.02 19.69
CA LYS A 30 -3.11 11.26 19.12
C LYS A 30 -3.60 10.95 17.69
N PRO A 31 -4.92 10.78 17.47
CA PRO A 31 -5.49 10.34 16.19
C PRO A 31 -5.14 11.26 15.00
N LYS A 32 -4.86 12.54 15.26
CA LYS A 32 -4.58 13.55 14.22
C LYS A 32 -3.23 13.35 13.51
N GLN A 33 -2.34 12.50 14.02
CA GLN A 33 -0.97 12.37 13.52
C GLN A 33 -0.74 11.11 12.68
N PHE A 34 -1.70 10.19 12.57
CA PHE A 34 -1.61 9.02 11.69
C PHE A 34 -1.45 9.44 10.21
N PRO A 35 -0.50 8.87 9.43
CA PRO A 35 0.34 7.68 9.68
C PRO A 35 1.77 8.04 10.14
N PHE A 36 1.88 9.04 11.01
CA PHE A 36 3.11 9.54 11.61
C PHE A 36 4.18 9.95 10.59
N ALA A 37 3.77 10.66 9.53
CA ALA A 37 4.68 11.14 8.49
C ALA A 37 5.84 12.00 9.03
N ALA A 38 5.66 12.66 10.17
CA ALA A 38 6.67 13.43 10.88
C ALA A 38 7.52 12.60 11.88
N GLN A 39 7.54 11.26 11.76
CA GLN A 39 8.29 10.33 12.61
C GLN A 39 7.95 10.37 14.12
N GLN A 40 6.77 10.88 14.48
CA GLN A 40 6.29 10.98 15.87
C GLN A 40 5.77 9.63 16.43
N GLY A 41 5.92 8.56 15.65
CA GLY A 41 5.52 7.19 15.93
C GLY A 41 5.98 6.25 14.80
N VAL A 42 5.85 4.95 15.02
CA VAL A 42 6.15 3.90 14.06
C VAL A 42 4.86 3.15 13.75
N LEU A 43 4.46 3.18 12.48
CA LEU A 43 3.56 2.18 11.90
C LEU A 43 4.41 1.36 10.94
N ALA A 44 4.53 0.07 11.19
CA ALA A 44 5.21 -0.83 10.26
C ALA A 44 4.39 -2.10 10.09
N ALA A 45 4.30 -2.60 8.86
CA ALA A 45 3.74 -3.91 8.59
C ALA A 45 4.58 -4.59 7.52
N GLN A 46 4.74 -5.90 7.64
CA GLN A 46 5.34 -6.75 6.61
C GLN A 46 4.39 -7.91 6.40
N PHE A 47 4.04 -8.18 5.15
CA PHE A 47 3.08 -9.21 4.82
C PHE A 47 3.35 -9.80 3.45
N GLU A 48 3.00 -11.07 3.30
CA GLU A 48 3.06 -11.81 2.05
C GLU A 48 1.65 -12.12 1.59
N LEU A 49 1.39 -11.79 0.33
CA LEU A 49 0.13 -12.10 -0.32
C LEU A 49 0.33 -13.14 -1.41
N ALA A 50 -0.66 -14.02 -1.55
CA ALA A 50 -0.83 -14.94 -2.67
C ALA A 50 -2.19 -14.71 -3.34
N ASP A 51 -2.25 -14.97 -4.64
CA ASP A 51 -3.48 -14.90 -5.45
C ASP A 51 -4.23 -13.57 -5.29
N SER A 52 -3.49 -12.47 -5.17
CA SER A 52 -4.04 -11.15 -4.89
C SER A 52 -4.42 -10.41 -6.17
N THR A 53 -5.70 -10.08 -6.31
CA THR A 53 -6.18 -9.25 -7.41
C THR A 53 -6.04 -7.79 -7.04
N ILE A 54 -5.15 -7.07 -7.73
CA ILE A 54 -4.92 -5.63 -7.56
C ILE A 54 -5.34 -4.86 -8.80
N LYS A 55 -6.11 -3.79 -8.60
CA LYS A 55 -6.45 -2.81 -9.63
C LYS A 55 -5.79 -1.47 -9.30
N PHE A 56 -4.73 -1.13 -10.01
CA PHE A 56 -3.97 0.09 -9.71
C PHE A 56 -4.71 1.37 -10.09
N ALA A 57 -5.54 1.35 -11.14
CA ALA A 57 -6.38 2.46 -11.56
C ALA A 57 -7.72 1.96 -12.16
N PRO A 58 -8.80 2.77 -12.15
CA PRO A 58 -10.13 2.36 -12.62
C PRO A 58 -10.17 1.80 -14.05
N ASP A 59 -9.36 2.37 -14.95
CA ASP A 59 -9.33 1.96 -16.36
C ASP A 59 -8.18 1.00 -16.67
N TRP A 60 -7.41 0.58 -15.65
CA TRP A 60 -6.35 -0.40 -15.82
C TRP A 60 -6.86 -1.82 -15.62
N PRO A 61 -6.30 -2.79 -16.36
CA PRO A 61 -6.58 -4.20 -16.13
C PRO A 61 -6.17 -4.58 -14.72
N ALA A 62 -6.96 -5.48 -14.11
CA ALA A 62 -6.58 -6.08 -12.84
C ALA A 62 -5.35 -6.97 -13.03
N ALA A 63 -4.43 -6.89 -12.08
CA ALA A 63 -3.29 -7.79 -11.99
C ALA A 63 -3.56 -8.82 -10.90
N VAL A 64 -3.29 -10.09 -11.17
CA VAL A 64 -3.22 -11.12 -10.12
C VAL A 64 -1.75 -11.24 -9.74
N ILE A 65 -1.42 -10.99 -8.47
CA ILE A 65 -0.05 -10.97 -8.00
C ILE A 65 0.16 -11.77 -6.72
N ALA A 66 1.39 -12.23 -6.55
CA ALA A 66 1.91 -12.77 -5.30
C ALA A 66 3.24 -12.09 -4.99
N GLY A 67 3.54 -11.93 -3.70
CA GLY A 67 4.84 -11.41 -3.26
C GLY A 67 4.78 -10.70 -1.91
N GLN A 68 5.85 -9.97 -1.62
CA GLN A 68 6.10 -9.40 -0.31
C GLN A 68 5.87 -7.90 -0.31
N PHE A 69 5.17 -7.45 0.72
CA PHE A 69 4.81 -6.06 0.92
C PHE A 69 5.33 -5.58 2.26
N ALA A 70 5.82 -4.34 2.28
CA ALA A 70 6.25 -3.67 3.49
C ALA A 70 5.62 -2.28 3.55
N MET A 71 4.87 -2.02 4.60
CA MET A 71 4.40 -0.70 4.95
C MET A 71 5.32 -0.11 6.03
N ARG A 72 5.69 1.16 5.86
CA ARG A 72 6.32 1.94 6.92
C ARG A 72 5.79 3.36 6.90
N ASN A 73 5.14 3.75 7.98
CA ASN A 73 4.48 5.03 8.15
C ASN A 73 3.54 5.31 6.97
N GLY A 74 3.89 6.27 6.11
CA GLY A 74 3.12 6.62 4.93
C GLY A 74 3.62 6.02 3.62
N SER A 75 4.52 5.03 3.63
CA SER A 75 4.97 4.34 2.42
C SER A 75 4.51 2.88 2.44
N LEU A 76 4.04 2.39 1.29
CA LEU A 76 3.80 0.98 1.01
C LEU A 76 4.70 0.58 -0.15
N ARG A 77 5.50 -0.46 0.04
CA ARG A 77 6.37 -1.04 -0.98
C ARG A 77 5.99 -2.47 -1.26
N GLY A 78 6.00 -2.85 -2.53
CA GLY A 78 5.92 -4.23 -2.97
C GLY A 78 7.22 -4.59 -3.67
N HIS A 79 7.76 -5.77 -3.39
CA HIS A 79 9.01 -6.27 -3.97
C HIS A 79 8.86 -7.74 -4.35
N THR A 80 9.59 -8.15 -5.39
CA THR A 80 9.57 -9.53 -5.92
C THR A 80 8.15 -9.96 -6.30
N LEU A 81 7.35 -9.02 -6.81
CA LEU A 81 5.99 -9.31 -7.22
C LEU A 81 6.01 -10.11 -8.50
N ARG A 82 5.23 -11.19 -8.52
CA ARG A 82 5.02 -12.03 -9.70
C ARG A 82 3.55 -12.20 -9.95
N GLY A 83 3.19 -12.55 -11.17
CA GLY A 83 1.81 -12.83 -11.51
C GLY A 83 1.49 -12.51 -12.95
N GLN A 84 0.30 -11.98 -13.19
CA GLN A 84 -0.16 -11.65 -14.54
C GLN A 84 -0.99 -10.37 -14.55
N ILE A 85 -0.92 -9.65 -15.66
CA ILE A 85 -1.77 -8.48 -15.94
C ILE A 85 -2.25 -8.56 -17.38
N ALA A 86 -3.57 -8.59 -17.57
CA ALA A 86 -4.17 -8.99 -18.85
C ALA A 86 -3.53 -10.31 -19.34
N ASP A 87 -2.99 -10.33 -20.56
CA ASP A 87 -2.35 -11.52 -21.16
C ASP A 87 -0.82 -11.60 -20.91
N ASN A 88 -0.28 -10.72 -20.07
CA ASN A 88 1.16 -10.60 -19.85
C ASN A 88 1.58 -11.14 -18.49
N GLN A 89 2.67 -11.92 -18.48
CA GLN A 89 3.29 -12.40 -17.26
C GLN A 89 4.16 -11.32 -16.61
N ILE A 90 4.01 -11.16 -15.31
CA ILE A 90 4.89 -10.36 -14.44
C ILE A 90 5.90 -11.34 -13.83
N THR A 91 7.12 -11.34 -14.35
CA THR A 91 8.22 -12.17 -13.85
C THR A 91 8.90 -11.55 -12.63
N ALA A 92 8.96 -10.22 -12.58
CA ALA A 92 9.37 -9.44 -11.43
C ALA A 92 8.82 -8.02 -11.54
N ALA A 93 8.25 -7.51 -10.45
CA ALA A 93 7.91 -6.10 -10.30
C ALA A 93 8.22 -5.61 -8.89
N ALA A 94 8.45 -4.30 -8.80
CA ALA A 94 8.54 -3.57 -7.54
C ALA A 94 7.79 -2.24 -7.68
N PHE A 95 7.16 -1.79 -6.60
CA PHE A 95 6.51 -0.49 -6.55
C PHE A 95 6.68 0.17 -5.19
N GLU A 96 6.56 1.49 -5.17
CA GLU A 96 6.42 2.28 -3.95
C GLU A 96 5.23 3.23 -4.10
N LEU A 97 4.33 3.20 -3.11
CA LEU A 97 3.19 4.09 -2.99
C LEU A 97 3.39 4.97 -1.75
N MET A 98 3.38 6.28 -1.95
CA MET A 98 3.49 7.27 -0.87
C MET A 98 2.15 7.91 -0.55
N ILE A 99 1.87 8.08 0.75
CA ILE A 99 0.77 8.90 1.26
C ILE A 99 1.18 10.36 1.12
N SER A 100 0.81 10.99 0.01
CA SER A 100 0.94 12.44 -0.13
C SER A 100 -0.24 13.14 0.53
N LYS A 101 0.06 14.01 1.51
CA LYS A 101 -0.87 15.05 1.94
C LYS A 101 -0.84 16.11 0.85
N ARG A 102 -1.97 16.43 0.20
CA ARG A 102 -2.04 17.64 -0.65
C ARG A 102 -1.73 18.81 0.30
N LEU A 103 -0.56 19.43 0.17
CA LEU A 103 -0.41 20.81 0.60
C LEU A 103 -1.29 21.59 -0.38
N SER A 104 -2.44 22.06 0.09
CA SER A 104 -3.12 23.15 -0.59
C SER A 104 -2.15 24.33 -0.53
N SER A 105 -1.51 24.63 -1.64
CA SER A 105 -0.95 25.96 -1.86
C SER A 105 -2.14 26.90 -1.95
N SER A 106 -2.50 27.50 -0.82
CA SER A 106 -3.21 28.77 -0.82
C SER A 106 -2.20 29.81 -1.32
N SER A 107 -2.19 30.06 -2.62
CA SER A 107 -1.58 31.28 -3.15
C SER A 107 -2.45 32.45 -2.69
N SER A 108 -1.78 33.43 -2.07
CA SER A 108 -2.33 34.68 -1.56
C SER A 108 -3.00 35.54 -2.62
#